data_AF-H5Y5U9-F1
#
_entry.id   AF-H5Y5U9-F1
#
_cell.length_a   1.000
_cell.length_b   1.000
_cell.length_c   1.000
_cell.angle_alpha   90.00
_cell.angle_beta   90.00
_cell.angle_gamma   90.00
#
_symmetry.space_group_name_H-M   'P 1'
#
loop_
_entity.id
_entity.type
_entity.pdbx_description
1 polymer ?
#
loop_
_entity_poly.entity_id
_entity_poly.type
_entity_poly.pdbx_seq_one_letter_code
_entity_poly.pdbx_strand_id
1 'polypeptide(L)'
;MVCLIILSIFLMAGFPEWGIATQSVIRLHYSPALDEASIPSPDRREAGSHAGGIDRSDGAASKAEEPETAIEPSSDLPDRGEYPADAEGTGSEAIEDLSRNGETQPGVDSQPLTGESQSPAESPAVVSPQEPVQAEPEKTMVLPGAPDTPIHPYYDEAGNPPTAPGLAMRQRSFHPETQKMAFLTFDDGPYPSTTPRILAILAEENLHATFFNIGRQMELYPDLLKAEYEQGHAIGNHTYSHNMAEVYKGPEYFLADVKKAEEIIYNTIGIRPLIVRAPGGTVGHFNIKYFNAVDAEGYLMEDWNVDPGDTRARLVPAEQILQNVERQIQGKNRVVILLHDLVGKETTIEALPKIIELLRKEGFSFGVLGPDVLPMVFTAGLQN
;
A
#
# COMPACT_ATOMS: atom_id res chain seq x y z
N MET A 1 -29.63 -60.06 -11.72
CA MET A 1 -31.05 -60.21 -12.09
C MET A 1 -31.85 -59.30 -11.14
N VAL A 2 -32.09 -58.02 -11.48
CA VAL A 2 -33.16 -57.48 -12.37
C VAL A 2 -34.49 -57.44 -11.59
N CYS A 3 -35.26 -56.35 -11.40
CA CYS A 3 -35.54 -55.06 -12.11
C CYS A 3 -36.28 -54.12 -11.09
N LEU A 4 -36.04 -52.80 -10.88
CA LEU A 4 -36.35 -51.59 -11.69
C LEU A 4 -37.74 -51.63 -12.38
N ILE A 5 -38.68 -50.69 -12.23
CA ILE A 5 -38.62 -49.23 -12.49
C ILE A 5 -39.74 -48.48 -11.73
N ILE A 6 -39.43 -47.30 -11.19
CA ILE A 6 -40.37 -46.27 -10.69
C ILE A 6 -40.66 -45.27 -11.82
N LEU A 7 -41.92 -44.95 -12.05
CA LEU A 7 -42.38 -43.84 -12.91
C LEU A 7 -43.23 -42.91 -12.02
N SER A 8 -42.83 -41.65 -11.86
CA SER A 8 -43.68 -40.62 -11.27
C SER A 8 -43.40 -39.29 -11.98
N ILE A 9 -44.46 -38.76 -12.59
CA ILE A 9 -44.50 -37.56 -13.42
C ILE A 9 -44.91 -36.37 -12.54
N PHE A 10 -44.21 -35.25 -12.77
CA PHE A 10 -44.41 -33.89 -12.29
C PHE A 10 -45.84 -33.34 -12.50
N LEU A 11 -46.32 -32.47 -11.58
CA LEU A 11 -46.55 -31.03 -11.89
C LEU A 11 -46.98 -30.18 -10.66
N MET A 12 -46.55 -28.91 -10.71
CA MET A 12 -47.05 -27.68 -10.03
C MET A 12 -46.47 -27.23 -8.68
N ALA A 13 -45.43 -26.39 -8.82
CA ALA A 13 -45.37 -24.97 -8.43
C ALA A 13 -45.51 -24.55 -6.95
N GLY A 14 -44.41 -23.98 -6.42
CA GLY A 14 -44.38 -23.11 -5.24
C GLY A 14 -43.00 -22.49 -5.05
N PHE A 15 -42.82 -21.24 -5.47
CA PHE A 15 -41.68 -20.38 -5.10
C PHE A 15 -42.07 -19.50 -3.89
N PRO A 16 -41.09 -19.15 -3.04
CA PRO A 16 -40.96 -17.76 -2.64
C PRO A 16 -39.51 -17.26 -2.78
N GLU A 17 -39.38 -16.12 -3.47
CA GLU A 17 -38.16 -15.32 -3.56
C GLU A 17 -37.86 -14.63 -2.22
N TRP A 18 -36.59 -14.68 -1.83
CA TRP A 18 -36.04 -13.91 -0.71
C TRP A 18 -35.57 -12.55 -1.22
N GLY A 19 -36.06 -11.48 -0.58
CA GLY A 19 -35.67 -10.10 -0.84
C GLY A 19 -34.22 -9.82 -0.47
N ILE A 20 -33.56 -9.09 -1.34
CA ILE A 20 -32.20 -8.58 -1.18
C ILE A 20 -32.31 -7.28 -0.36
N ALA A 21 -31.89 -7.31 0.90
CA ALA A 21 -31.73 -6.12 1.72
C ALA A 21 -30.27 -5.66 1.63
N THR A 22 -30.04 -4.55 0.95
CA THR A 22 -28.78 -3.80 0.99
C THR A 22 -28.67 -3.11 2.36
N GLN A 23 -27.73 -3.53 3.20
CA GLN A 23 -27.29 -2.75 4.35
C GLN A 23 -25.90 -2.18 4.06
N SER A 24 -25.86 -0.87 3.86
CA SER A 24 -24.63 -0.09 4.05
C SER A 24 -24.23 -0.16 5.52
N VAL A 25 -23.10 -0.78 5.81
CA VAL A 25 -22.49 -0.77 7.15
C VAL A 25 -21.20 0.04 7.07
N ILE A 26 -21.28 1.31 7.47
CA ILE A 26 -20.12 2.10 7.86
C ILE A 26 -19.67 1.53 9.22
N ARG A 27 -18.55 0.81 9.22
CA ARG A 27 -17.96 0.25 10.45
C ARG A 27 -16.88 1.20 10.96
N LEU A 28 -17.28 2.14 11.81
CA LEU A 28 -16.35 2.90 12.66
C LEU A 28 -15.67 1.93 13.63
N HIS A 29 -14.35 1.84 13.57
CA HIS A 29 -13.56 1.06 14.53
C HIS A 29 -13.40 1.89 15.81
N TYR A 30 -14.14 1.51 16.86
CA TYR A 30 -13.95 2.00 18.22
C TYR A 30 -13.32 0.86 19.04
N SER A 31 -12.11 1.08 19.55
CA SER A 31 -11.45 0.16 20.48
C SER A 31 -11.72 0.63 21.91
N PRO A 32 -12.19 -0.22 22.84
CA PRO A 32 -12.51 0.21 24.20
C PRO A 32 -11.24 0.37 25.04
N ALA A 33 -11.16 1.50 25.74
CA ALA A 33 -10.21 1.76 26.81
C ALA A 33 -10.32 0.71 27.93
N LEU A 34 -9.18 0.25 28.45
CA LEU A 34 -9.11 -0.50 29.70
C LEU A 34 -8.56 0.39 30.81
N ASP A 35 -9.25 0.30 31.94
CA ASP A 35 -9.14 1.05 33.17
C ASP A 35 -7.76 1.02 33.85
N GLU A 36 -7.54 2.10 34.60
CA GLU A 36 -6.43 2.36 35.51
C GLU A 36 -6.17 1.24 36.54
N ALA A 37 -4.90 0.89 36.72
CA ALA A 37 -4.41 0.24 37.92
C ALA A 37 -3.02 0.76 38.31
N SER A 38 -3.02 1.80 39.14
CA SER A 38 -2.11 2.09 40.27
C SER A 38 -0.73 1.39 40.31
N ILE A 39 0.37 2.14 40.11
CA ILE A 39 1.73 1.74 40.54
C ILE A 39 2.40 2.92 41.28
N PRO A 40 2.98 2.71 42.48
CA PRO A 40 3.56 3.78 43.30
C PRO A 40 5.01 4.11 42.93
N SER A 41 5.40 5.38 43.13
CA SER A 41 6.75 5.92 42.97
C SER A 41 7.77 5.32 43.96
N PRO A 42 9.05 5.18 43.57
CA PRO A 42 10.14 5.10 44.53
C PRO A 42 10.81 6.45 44.75
N ASP A 43 10.99 6.71 46.03
CA ASP A 43 11.55 7.89 46.68
C ASP A 43 13.08 7.97 46.54
N ARG A 44 13.59 9.21 46.58
CA ARG A 44 15.02 9.55 46.64
C ARG A 44 15.65 9.03 47.93
N ARG A 45 16.87 8.48 47.88
CA ARG A 45 17.88 8.68 48.94
C ARG A 45 19.31 8.77 48.42
N GLU A 46 20.03 9.67 49.07
CA GLU A 46 21.36 10.19 48.82
C GLU A 46 22.50 9.25 49.26
N ALA A 47 23.65 9.52 48.62
CA ALA A 47 25.02 9.66 49.16
C ALA A 47 25.58 8.64 50.17
N GLY A 48 26.77 8.12 49.82
CA GLY A 48 27.68 7.46 50.74
C GLY A 48 29.07 7.30 50.13
N SER A 49 29.91 8.31 50.31
CA SER A 49 31.36 8.35 50.03
C SER A 49 32.13 7.17 50.62
N HIS A 50 33.15 6.66 49.94
CA HIS A 50 34.38 6.16 50.59
C HIS A 50 35.60 6.32 49.67
N ALA A 51 36.63 6.97 50.24
CA ALA A 51 37.94 7.18 49.65
C ALA A 51 38.89 6.02 50.02
N GLY A 52 39.90 5.79 49.18
CA GLY A 52 41.04 4.93 49.51
C GLY A 52 41.95 4.74 48.30
N GLY A 53 43.07 5.46 48.27
CA GLY A 53 44.06 5.40 47.19
C GLY A 53 45.15 4.34 47.37
N ILE A 54 46.05 4.30 46.38
CA ILE A 54 47.52 4.15 46.44
C ILE A 54 48.04 3.36 45.21
N ASP A 55 48.64 4.12 44.28
CA ASP A 55 50.01 4.02 43.73
C ASP A 55 50.45 2.92 42.72
N ARG A 56 51.19 3.41 41.70
CA ARG A 56 52.13 2.78 40.73
C ARG A 56 51.55 1.79 39.70
N SER A 57 51.99 1.72 38.44
CA SER A 57 53.11 2.31 37.68
C SER A 57 52.92 1.98 36.18
N ASP A 58 53.62 2.75 35.33
CA ASP A 58 54.11 2.41 33.98
C ASP A 58 53.14 2.18 32.81
N GLY A 59 53.32 3.03 31.79
CA GLY A 59 53.70 2.49 30.48
C GLY A 59 52.71 2.64 29.32
N ALA A 60 53.21 3.34 28.30
CA ALA A 60 52.88 3.21 26.88
C ALA A 60 51.71 4.05 26.31
N ALA A 61 52.14 4.90 25.37
CA ALA A 61 51.36 5.69 24.44
C ALA A 61 50.42 4.86 23.55
N SER A 62 49.24 5.41 23.28
CA SER A 62 48.65 5.39 21.93
C SER A 62 47.67 6.54 21.77
N LYS A 63 47.57 7.00 20.52
CA LYS A 63 46.91 8.19 20.02
C LYS A 63 45.42 8.27 20.39
N ALA A 64 44.98 9.49 20.66
CA ALA A 64 43.58 9.89 20.54
C ALA A 64 43.20 10.01 19.06
N GLU A 65 42.09 9.39 18.67
CA GLU A 65 41.29 9.76 17.51
C GLU A 65 39.83 9.78 17.96
N GLU A 66 39.16 10.89 17.63
CA GLU A 66 37.74 11.16 17.89
C GLU A 66 36.85 10.30 16.97
N PRO A 67 35.58 10.01 17.35
CA PRO A 67 34.67 9.31 16.46
C PRO A 67 33.95 10.33 15.55
N GLU A 68 34.33 10.38 14.27
CA GLU A 68 33.49 11.00 13.25
C GLU A 68 32.41 10.02 12.80
N THR A 69 31.16 10.37 13.13
CA THR A 69 29.94 9.76 12.63
C THR A 69 29.50 10.44 11.34
N ALA A 70 29.52 9.72 10.22
CA ALA A 70 28.67 9.98 9.06
C ALA A 70 28.62 8.69 8.21
N ILE A 71 27.51 7.96 8.27
CA ILE A 71 27.24 6.88 7.32
C ILE A 71 26.59 7.55 6.11
N GLU A 72 27.34 7.70 5.03
CA GLU A 72 26.77 8.06 3.73
C GLU A 72 25.98 6.87 3.15
N PRO A 73 24.81 7.11 2.52
CA PRO A 73 24.08 6.05 1.86
C PRO A 73 24.84 5.61 0.59
N SER A 74 25.07 4.30 0.45
CA SER A 74 25.82 3.74 -0.68
C SER A 74 25.10 4.00 -2.00
N SER A 75 25.80 4.64 -2.94
CA SER A 75 25.35 5.00 -4.29
C SER A 75 25.35 3.83 -5.28
N ASP A 76 25.11 2.61 -4.82
CA ASP A 76 25.11 1.44 -5.71
C ASP A 76 23.73 1.30 -6.35
N LEU A 77 23.60 1.90 -7.54
CA LEU A 77 22.52 1.65 -8.49
C LEU A 77 22.37 0.13 -8.68
N PRO A 78 21.18 -0.46 -8.47
CA PRO A 78 20.99 -1.89 -8.72
C PRO A 78 21.18 -2.18 -10.22
N ASP A 79 21.94 -3.24 -10.46
CA ASP A 79 22.12 -3.87 -11.76
C ASP A 79 20.75 -4.16 -12.38
N ARG A 80 20.64 -3.86 -13.68
CA ARG A 80 19.40 -3.94 -14.45
C ARG A 80 18.97 -5.40 -14.55
N GLY A 81 18.13 -5.84 -13.63
CA GLY A 81 17.33 -7.04 -13.81
C GLY A 81 16.45 -6.85 -15.05
N GLU A 82 16.80 -7.56 -16.13
CA GLU A 82 15.97 -7.63 -17.33
C GLU A 82 14.58 -8.15 -16.96
N TYR A 83 13.59 -7.25 -17.04
CA TYR A 83 12.19 -7.64 -17.15
C TYR A 83 12.05 -8.47 -18.44
N PRO A 84 11.39 -9.64 -18.42
CA PRO A 84 11.04 -10.30 -19.66
C PRO A 84 10.02 -9.43 -20.42
N ALA A 85 10.54 -8.65 -21.37
CA ALA A 85 9.80 -8.33 -22.57
C ALA A 85 9.74 -9.62 -23.41
N ASP A 86 8.60 -9.81 -24.07
CA ASP A 86 8.40 -10.81 -25.13
C ASP A 86 8.07 -12.24 -24.65
N ALA A 87 6.80 -12.45 -24.30
CA ALA A 87 6.13 -13.71 -24.65
C ALA A 87 5.37 -13.49 -25.97
N GLU A 88 6.11 -13.49 -27.08
CA GLU A 88 5.52 -13.71 -28.40
C GLU A 88 4.87 -15.09 -28.42
N GLY A 89 3.62 -15.13 -28.89
CA GLY A 89 2.82 -16.33 -28.97
C GLY A 89 3.47 -17.40 -29.84
N THR A 90 3.51 -18.62 -29.31
CA THR A 90 3.79 -19.81 -30.11
C THR A 90 2.61 -20.78 -30.01
N GLY A 91 1.97 -20.96 -31.17
CA GLY A 91 1.22 -22.12 -31.63
C GLY A 91 0.32 -22.87 -30.65
N SER A 92 -0.99 -22.64 -30.77
CA SER A 92 -1.94 -23.74 -30.64
C SER A 92 -2.50 -24.07 -32.02
N GLU A 93 -2.29 -25.31 -32.41
CA GLU A 93 -2.73 -25.92 -33.65
C GLU A 93 -4.25 -25.85 -33.83
N ALA A 94 -4.64 -25.79 -35.10
CA ALA A 94 -5.99 -25.81 -35.59
C ALA A 94 -6.72 -27.11 -35.21
N ILE A 95 -7.96 -26.96 -34.74
CA ILE A 95 -9.00 -27.95 -34.95
C ILE A 95 -10.05 -27.30 -35.84
N GLU A 96 -10.08 -27.72 -37.10
CA GLU A 96 -11.23 -27.57 -37.99
C GLU A 96 -12.38 -28.41 -37.43
N ASP A 97 -13.58 -27.83 -37.28
CA ASP A 97 -14.78 -28.52 -37.75
C ASP A 97 -15.88 -27.54 -38.16
N LEU A 98 -16.55 -27.98 -39.20
CA LEU A 98 -17.45 -27.36 -40.12
C LEU A 98 -18.84 -27.15 -39.51
N SER A 99 -19.44 -25.98 -39.72
CA SER A 99 -20.81 -25.95 -40.24
C SER A 99 -21.09 -24.63 -40.95
N ARG A 100 -21.82 -24.76 -42.05
CA ARG A 100 -21.96 -23.83 -43.16
C ARG A 100 -23.44 -23.46 -43.28
N ASN A 101 -23.67 -22.29 -43.87
CA ASN A 101 -24.92 -21.76 -44.47
C ASN A 101 -25.92 -21.22 -43.45
N GLY A 102 -26.55 -20.05 -43.61
CA GLY A 102 -26.97 -19.22 -44.75
C GLY A 102 -28.29 -18.59 -44.26
N GLU A 103 -28.59 -17.30 -44.38
CA GLU A 103 -29.16 -16.67 -45.57
C GLU A 103 -29.47 -15.19 -45.25
N THR A 104 -29.60 -14.40 -46.31
CA THR A 104 -29.79 -12.96 -46.43
C THR A 104 -31.23 -12.43 -46.14
N GLN A 105 -31.29 -11.15 -45.76
CA GLN A 105 -32.43 -10.20 -45.56
C GLN A 105 -33.36 -10.02 -46.81
N PRO A 106 -34.40 -9.12 -46.91
CA PRO A 106 -34.79 -7.93 -46.10
C PRO A 106 -36.31 -7.53 -46.02
N GLY A 107 -36.63 -6.38 -45.38
CA GLY A 107 -37.93 -5.65 -45.47
C GLY A 107 -38.09 -4.57 -44.36
N VAL A 108 -37.75 -3.28 -44.56
CA VAL A 108 -38.50 -2.12 -45.14
C VAL A 108 -39.54 -1.44 -44.21
N ASP A 109 -39.19 -0.20 -43.81
CA ASP A 109 -39.95 1.03 -43.52
C ASP A 109 -41.39 1.03 -42.94
N SER A 110 -41.61 1.83 -41.88
CA SER A 110 -42.32 3.12 -41.98
C SER A 110 -42.50 3.91 -40.66
N GLN A 111 -42.23 5.21 -40.81
CA GLN A 111 -42.43 6.46 -40.08
C GLN A 111 -43.64 6.67 -39.10
N PRO A 112 -43.65 7.79 -38.33
CA PRO A 112 -44.20 7.90 -36.98
C PRO A 112 -45.63 8.48 -36.92
N LEU A 113 -46.33 8.22 -35.81
CA LEU A 113 -47.61 8.85 -35.50
C LEU A 113 -47.56 9.60 -34.17
N THR A 114 -47.83 10.90 -34.29
CA THR A 114 -48.21 11.86 -33.27
C THR A 114 -49.53 11.48 -32.61
N GLY A 115 -49.64 11.66 -31.29
CA GLY A 115 -50.90 11.58 -30.57
C GLY A 115 -50.76 12.18 -29.17
N GLU A 116 -51.26 13.40 -29.00
CA GLU A 116 -51.53 14.01 -27.70
C GLU A 116 -52.54 13.18 -26.90
N SER A 117 -52.32 12.98 -25.59
CA SER A 117 -53.43 12.97 -24.62
C SER A 117 -52.92 13.11 -23.17
N GLN A 118 -53.27 14.26 -22.61
CA GLN A 118 -53.84 14.50 -21.27
C GLN A 118 -53.21 13.89 -20.00
N SER A 119 -52.81 14.82 -19.13
CA SER A 119 -52.53 14.71 -17.70
C SER A 119 -53.62 13.98 -16.90
N PRO A 120 -53.22 13.34 -15.77
CA PRO A 120 -53.97 13.55 -14.55
C PRO A 120 -53.09 13.90 -13.33
N ALA A 121 -53.51 14.99 -12.68
CA ALA A 121 -53.55 15.25 -11.23
C ALA A 121 -52.28 15.05 -10.38
N GLU A 122 -51.75 16.18 -9.92
CA GLU A 122 -50.81 16.33 -8.80
C GLU A 122 -51.30 15.65 -7.51
N SER A 123 -50.40 14.90 -6.88
CA SER A 123 -50.39 14.68 -5.43
C SER A 123 -49.06 15.22 -4.89
N PRO A 124 -49.05 15.81 -3.68
CA PRO A 124 -47.93 16.62 -3.23
C PRO A 124 -46.72 15.73 -2.92
N ALA A 125 -45.58 16.07 -3.53
CA ALA A 125 -44.31 15.46 -3.21
C ALA A 125 -43.94 15.75 -1.75
N VAL A 126 -43.81 14.69 -0.97
CA VAL A 126 -43.19 14.71 0.35
C VAL A 126 -41.73 15.09 0.15
N VAL A 127 -41.35 16.30 0.58
CA VAL A 127 -39.95 16.73 0.64
C VAL A 127 -39.29 15.92 1.77
N SER A 128 -38.57 14.86 1.40
CA SER A 128 -37.58 14.26 2.30
C SER A 128 -36.44 15.26 2.50
N PRO A 129 -35.97 15.47 3.75
CA PRO A 129 -34.81 16.31 3.99
C PRO A 129 -33.60 15.73 3.26
N GLN A 130 -33.01 16.52 2.35
CA GLN A 130 -31.68 16.21 1.82
C GLN A 130 -30.70 16.26 2.99
N GLU A 131 -30.00 15.14 3.22
CA GLU A 131 -28.81 15.13 4.08
C GLU A 131 -27.83 16.21 3.59
N PRO A 132 -27.13 16.88 4.52
CA PRO A 132 -26.18 17.91 4.13
C PRO A 132 -25.10 17.27 3.28
N VAL A 133 -24.99 17.74 2.04
CA VAL A 133 -23.85 17.48 1.16
C VAL A 133 -22.60 17.88 1.96
N GLN A 134 -21.79 16.91 2.36
CA GLN A 134 -20.48 17.21 2.93
C GLN A 134 -19.72 18.00 1.87
N ALA A 135 -19.43 19.27 2.16
CA ALA A 135 -18.59 20.07 1.31
C ALA A 135 -17.25 19.35 1.16
N GLU A 136 -16.79 19.19 -0.09
CA GLU A 136 -15.38 18.84 -0.33
C GLU A 136 -14.53 19.84 0.47
N PRO A 137 -13.49 19.37 1.19
CA PRO A 137 -12.63 20.28 1.93
C PRO A 137 -12.09 21.32 0.95
N GLU A 138 -12.30 22.61 1.27
CA GLU A 138 -11.76 23.71 0.48
C GLU A 138 -10.28 23.42 0.21
N LYS A 139 -9.91 23.43 -1.07
CA LYS A 139 -8.54 23.20 -1.53
C LYS A 139 -7.70 24.40 -1.11
N THR A 140 -7.32 24.47 0.16
CA THR A 140 -6.49 25.54 0.72
C THR A 140 -5.20 25.59 -0.10
N MET A 141 -4.96 26.70 -0.81
CA MET A 141 -3.74 26.87 -1.59
C MET A 141 -2.56 26.90 -0.63
N VAL A 142 -1.70 25.88 -0.71
CA VAL A 142 -0.42 25.86 -0.03
C VAL A 142 0.57 26.69 -0.83
N LEU A 143 1.21 27.66 -0.19
CA LEU A 143 2.23 28.49 -0.83
C LEU A 143 3.56 27.70 -0.90
N PRO A 144 4.27 27.74 -2.03
CA PRO A 144 5.62 27.17 -2.12
C PRO A 144 6.58 27.82 -1.13
N GLY A 145 7.46 27.01 -0.54
CA GLY A 145 8.55 27.50 0.31
C GLY A 145 9.42 28.54 -0.39
N ALA A 146 9.82 29.59 0.32
CA ALA A 146 10.75 30.60 -0.18
C ALA A 146 12.15 30.00 -0.46
N PRO A 147 13.00 30.66 -1.27
CA PRO A 147 14.34 30.16 -1.63
C PRO A 147 15.26 29.79 -0.44
N ASP A 148 15.04 30.40 0.72
CA ASP A 148 15.81 30.22 1.96
C ASP A 148 15.15 29.24 2.96
N THR A 149 14.07 28.55 2.56
CA THR A 149 13.36 27.58 3.40
C THR A 149 14.30 26.43 3.80
N PRO A 150 14.48 26.16 5.11
CA PRO A 150 15.26 25.00 5.55
C PRO A 150 14.66 23.69 5.08
N ILE A 151 15.51 22.70 4.81
CA ILE A 151 15.05 21.37 4.42
C ILE A 151 14.71 20.57 5.69
N HIS A 152 13.42 20.22 5.83
CA HIS A 152 12.90 19.32 6.84
C HIS A 152 12.19 18.17 6.13
N PRO A 153 12.74 16.96 6.10
CA PRO A 153 12.33 15.96 5.11
C PRO A 153 11.16 15.06 5.52
N TYR A 154 10.54 15.32 6.66
CA TYR A 154 9.47 14.48 7.20
C TYR A 154 8.28 15.32 7.61
N TYR A 155 7.12 14.67 7.64
CA TYR A 155 6.00 15.17 8.43
C TYR A 155 6.35 15.05 9.91
N ASP A 156 6.06 16.07 10.71
CA ASP A 156 6.15 15.94 12.16
C ASP A 156 4.87 15.35 12.77
N GLU A 157 4.89 15.06 14.07
CA GLU A 157 3.74 14.50 14.78
C GLU A 157 2.52 15.45 14.84
N ALA A 158 2.74 16.75 14.65
CA ALA A 158 1.65 17.74 14.50
C ALA A 158 1.09 17.79 13.07
N GLY A 159 1.65 16.97 12.17
CA GLY A 159 1.26 16.86 10.77
C GLY A 159 1.73 18.02 9.90
N ASN A 160 2.69 18.82 10.39
CA ASN A 160 3.36 19.83 9.56
C ASN A 160 4.12 19.10 8.46
N PRO A 161 3.98 19.54 7.20
CA PRO A 161 4.59 18.86 6.06
C PRO A 161 6.11 19.01 6.04
N PRO A 162 6.81 18.18 5.26
CA PRO A 162 8.17 18.45 4.88
C PRO A 162 8.32 19.88 4.32
N THR A 163 9.48 20.49 4.53
CA THR A 163 9.79 21.83 4.02
C THR A 163 11.03 21.78 3.13
N ALA A 164 11.02 22.54 2.05
CA ALA A 164 12.16 22.80 1.18
C ALA A 164 11.83 24.00 0.26
N PRO A 165 12.83 24.65 -0.37
CA PRO A 165 12.59 25.74 -1.32
C PRO A 165 11.67 25.30 -2.47
N GLY A 166 10.51 25.94 -2.63
CA GLY A 166 9.52 25.62 -3.67
C GLY A 166 8.60 24.44 -3.35
N LEU A 167 8.76 23.76 -2.21
CA LEU A 167 7.87 22.69 -1.77
C LEU A 167 6.57 23.27 -1.22
N ALA A 168 5.43 22.68 -1.59
CA ALA A 168 4.10 23.16 -1.31
C ALA A 168 3.18 22.00 -0.89
N MET A 169 3.62 21.19 0.07
CA MET A 169 2.85 20.06 0.59
C MET A 169 1.85 20.49 1.66
N ARG A 170 0.68 19.86 1.69
CA ARG A 170 -0.39 20.16 2.64
C ARG A 170 -0.09 19.60 4.03
N GLN A 171 -0.46 20.38 5.04
CA GLN A 171 -0.59 19.89 6.40
C GLN A 171 -1.66 18.78 6.44
N ARG A 172 -1.39 17.74 7.21
CA ARG A 172 -2.28 16.58 7.38
C ARG A 172 -2.42 16.28 8.86
N SER A 173 -3.23 15.28 9.20
CA SER A 173 -3.38 14.82 10.58
C SER A 173 -3.18 13.32 10.59
N PHE A 174 -2.32 12.86 11.49
CA PHE A 174 -1.96 11.46 11.62
C PHE A 174 -2.28 10.98 13.02
N HIS A 175 -2.59 9.69 13.14
CA HIS A 175 -2.73 9.06 14.44
C HIS A 175 -1.35 8.91 15.09
N PRO A 176 -1.17 9.33 16.36
CA PRO A 176 0.10 9.18 17.05
C PRO A 176 0.39 7.69 17.29
N GLU A 177 1.62 7.29 17.00
CA GLU A 177 2.12 5.95 17.27
C GLU A 177 2.76 5.92 18.68
N THR A 178 2.03 5.41 19.67
CA THR A 178 2.47 5.43 21.09
C THR A 178 3.34 4.23 21.48
N GLN A 179 3.66 3.35 20.54
CA GLN A 179 4.40 2.11 20.75
C GLN A 179 5.34 1.86 19.57
N LYS A 180 6.22 0.85 19.67
CA LYS A 180 7.05 0.47 18.53
C LYS A 180 6.16 -0.12 17.42
N MET A 181 6.23 0.42 16.21
CA MET A 181 5.39 0.01 15.07
C MET A 181 6.22 -0.58 13.93
N ALA A 182 5.75 -1.71 13.40
CA ALA A 182 6.28 -2.35 12.21
C ALA A 182 5.19 -2.43 11.13
N PHE A 183 5.55 -2.01 9.92
CA PHE A 183 4.71 -2.05 8.73
C PHE A 183 5.37 -2.98 7.72
N LEU A 184 4.76 -4.14 7.51
CA LEU A 184 5.15 -5.04 6.43
C LEU A 184 4.55 -4.52 5.14
N THR A 185 5.39 -4.23 4.15
CA THR A 185 4.95 -3.71 2.86
C THR A 185 5.48 -4.58 1.72
N PHE A 186 4.65 -4.83 0.72
CA PHE A 186 4.97 -5.66 -0.43
C PHE A 186 4.76 -4.88 -1.72
N ASP A 187 5.82 -4.70 -2.49
CA ASP A 187 5.78 -4.03 -3.79
C ASP A 187 5.65 -5.06 -4.94
N ASP A 188 5.34 -4.58 -6.13
CA ASP A 188 5.33 -5.28 -7.43
C ASP A 188 4.20 -6.28 -7.70
N GLY A 189 3.39 -6.63 -6.69
CA GLY A 189 2.29 -7.57 -6.82
C GLY A 189 1.08 -7.04 -7.62
N PRO A 190 0.02 -7.87 -7.75
CA PRO A 190 -0.06 -9.26 -7.27
C PRO A 190 0.42 -10.29 -8.31
N TYR A 191 0.91 -11.44 -7.86
CA TYR A 191 1.28 -12.59 -8.70
C TYR A 191 0.73 -13.93 -8.17
N PRO A 192 0.20 -14.81 -9.05
CA PRO A 192 -0.34 -16.12 -8.64
C PRO A 192 0.65 -17.03 -7.90
N SER A 193 1.96 -16.87 -8.15
CA SER A 193 3.00 -17.71 -7.53
C SER A 193 3.35 -17.31 -6.09
N THR A 194 3.09 -16.07 -5.71
CA THR A 194 3.62 -15.48 -4.47
C THR A 194 2.54 -14.89 -3.59
N THR A 195 1.60 -14.09 -4.12
CA THR A 195 0.54 -13.45 -3.34
C THR A 195 -0.23 -14.43 -2.45
N PRO A 196 -0.76 -15.58 -2.96
CA PRO A 196 -1.54 -16.48 -2.11
C PRO A 196 -0.74 -17.07 -0.94
N ARG A 197 0.57 -17.23 -1.10
CA ARG A 197 1.46 -17.77 -0.06
C ARG A 197 1.78 -16.71 0.98
N ILE A 198 1.98 -15.46 0.57
CA ILE A 198 2.15 -14.32 1.49
C ILE A 198 0.88 -14.14 2.31
N LEU A 199 -0.30 -14.12 1.66
CA LEU A 199 -1.60 -14.01 2.32
C LEU A 199 -1.83 -15.14 3.33
N ALA A 200 -1.49 -16.38 2.97
CA ALA A 200 -1.61 -17.52 3.88
C ALA A 200 -0.76 -17.34 5.16
N ILE A 201 0.49 -16.90 5.03
CA ILE A 201 1.36 -16.64 6.18
C ILE A 201 0.80 -15.49 7.04
N LEU A 202 0.38 -14.39 6.43
CA LEU A 202 -0.20 -13.26 7.16
C LEU A 202 -1.47 -13.65 7.93
N ALA A 203 -2.33 -14.48 7.33
CA ALA A 203 -3.52 -15.02 7.97
C ALA A 203 -3.19 -15.97 9.14
N GLU A 204 -2.23 -16.89 8.95
CA GLU A 204 -1.72 -17.77 10.03
C GLU A 204 -1.17 -16.97 11.21
N GLU A 205 -0.53 -15.84 10.92
CA GLU A 205 0.05 -14.93 11.90
C GLU A 205 -0.95 -13.90 12.47
N ASN A 206 -2.18 -13.88 11.97
CA ASN A 206 -3.23 -12.91 12.29
C ASN A 206 -2.75 -11.45 12.13
N LEU A 207 -2.07 -11.17 11.02
CA LEU A 207 -1.52 -9.87 10.67
C LEU A 207 -2.12 -9.33 9.38
N HIS A 208 -2.16 -8.01 9.27
CA HIS A 208 -2.40 -7.33 8.01
C HIS A 208 -1.12 -6.61 7.54
N ALA A 209 -0.95 -6.51 6.22
CA ALA A 209 0.16 -5.82 5.58
C ALA A 209 -0.34 -4.75 4.60
N THR A 210 0.58 -4.02 3.97
CA THR A 210 0.27 -3.08 2.89
C THR A 210 0.84 -3.59 1.57
N PHE A 211 0.02 -3.67 0.52
CA PHE A 211 0.42 -4.12 -0.81
C PHE A 211 0.43 -2.93 -1.77
N PHE A 212 1.61 -2.57 -2.28
CA PHE A 212 1.77 -1.56 -3.33
C PHE A 212 1.80 -2.27 -4.68
N ASN A 213 0.63 -2.37 -5.30
CA ASN A 213 0.46 -3.18 -6.49
C ASN A 213 0.66 -2.39 -7.78
N ILE A 214 1.18 -3.08 -8.80
CA ILE A 214 1.32 -2.57 -10.15
C ILE A 214 0.00 -2.73 -10.89
N GLY A 215 -0.48 -1.65 -11.53
CA GLY A 215 -1.77 -1.65 -12.24
C GLY A 215 -1.90 -2.72 -13.32
N ARG A 216 -0.84 -2.97 -14.11
CA ARG A 216 -0.84 -4.08 -15.09
C ARG A 216 -1.03 -5.45 -14.43
N GLN A 217 -0.47 -5.68 -13.24
CA GLN A 217 -0.66 -6.95 -12.54
C GLN A 217 -2.08 -7.07 -11.97
N MET A 218 -2.62 -5.99 -11.41
CA MET A 218 -4.01 -5.95 -10.94
C MET A 218 -5.02 -6.18 -12.09
N GLU A 219 -4.72 -5.68 -13.30
CA GLU A 219 -5.54 -5.91 -14.49
C GLU A 219 -5.52 -7.38 -14.95
N LEU A 220 -4.37 -8.06 -14.81
CA LEU A 220 -4.22 -9.47 -15.14
C LEU A 220 -4.81 -10.40 -14.07
N TYR A 221 -4.70 -10.01 -12.80
CA TYR A 221 -5.07 -10.83 -11.64
C TYR A 221 -6.00 -10.08 -10.67
N PRO A 222 -7.18 -9.63 -11.12
CA PRO A 222 -8.11 -8.84 -10.29
C PRO A 222 -8.60 -9.63 -9.07
N ASP A 223 -8.69 -10.96 -9.17
CA ASP A 223 -9.07 -11.83 -8.05
C ASP A 223 -8.05 -11.80 -6.90
N LEU A 224 -6.76 -11.61 -7.20
CA LEU A 224 -5.71 -11.51 -6.17
C LEU A 224 -5.76 -10.16 -5.45
N LEU A 225 -5.93 -9.06 -6.19
CA LEU A 225 -6.18 -7.74 -5.60
C LEU A 225 -7.41 -7.79 -4.67
N LYS A 226 -8.48 -8.43 -5.12
CA LYS A 226 -9.69 -8.62 -4.32
C LYS A 226 -9.40 -9.45 -3.06
N ALA A 227 -8.65 -10.53 -3.19
CA ALA A 227 -8.28 -11.39 -2.06
C ALA A 227 -7.42 -10.66 -1.01
N GLU A 228 -6.50 -9.79 -1.42
CA GLU A 228 -5.72 -8.94 -0.51
C GLU A 228 -6.64 -8.01 0.28
N TYR A 229 -7.55 -7.32 -0.42
CA TYR A 229 -8.47 -6.35 0.18
C TYR A 229 -9.49 -7.02 1.12
N GLU A 230 -10.12 -8.12 0.69
CA GLU A 230 -11.11 -8.86 1.50
C GLU A 230 -10.52 -9.50 2.75
N GLN A 231 -9.20 -9.76 2.77
CA GLN A 231 -8.47 -10.23 3.95
C GLN A 231 -8.01 -9.09 4.88
N GLY A 232 -8.41 -7.85 4.60
CA GLY A 232 -8.19 -6.70 5.49
C GLY A 232 -6.82 -6.03 5.33
N HIS A 233 -6.09 -6.33 4.27
CA HIS A 233 -4.83 -5.64 3.96
C HIS A 233 -5.07 -4.26 3.35
N ALA A 234 -4.13 -3.34 3.60
CA ALA A 234 -4.15 -2.05 2.95
C ALA A 234 -3.63 -2.17 1.51
N ILE A 235 -4.28 -1.46 0.59
CA ILE A 235 -3.86 -1.39 -0.81
C ILE A 235 -3.25 -0.01 -1.05
N GLY A 236 -2.03 0.00 -1.57
CA GLY A 236 -1.34 1.16 -2.10
C GLY A 236 -1.14 1.04 -3.62
N ASN A 237 -0.84 2.17 -4.25
CA ASN A 237 -0.66 2.25 -5.70
C ASN A 237 0.84 2.30 -6.05
N HIS A 238 1.31 1.37 -6.89
CA HIS A 238 2.70 1.32 -7.36
C HIS A 238 2.85 1.68 -8.84
N THR A 239 2.03 2.62 -9.31
CA THR A 239 1.87 2.99 -10.73
C THR A 239 1.24 1.89 -11.57
N TYR A 240 0.81 2.22 -12.80
CA TYR A 240 0.21 1.22 -13.68
C TYR A 240 1.27 0.36 -14.35
N SER A 241 2.31 0.99 -14.89
CA SER A 241 3.27 0.37 -15.80
C SER A 241 4.53 -0.14 -15.13
N HIS A 242 4.91 0.45 -13.99
CA HIS A 242 6.22 0.28 -13.38
C HIS A 242 7.39 0.54 -14.38
N ASN A 243 7.15 1.35 -15.41
CA ASN A 243 8.16 1.69 -16.40
C ASN A 243 8.83 3.00 -16.00
N MET A 244 10.01 2.90 -15.38
CA MET A 244 10.80 4.04 -14.92
C MET A 244 11.07 5.07 -16.03
N ALA A 245 11.26 4.63 -17.28
CA ALA A 245 11.52 5.55 -18.40
C ALA A 245 10.29 6.36 -18.82
N GLU A 246 9.08 5.89 -18.49
CA GLU A 246 7.83 6.60 -18.77
C GLU A 246 7.43 7.48 -17.58
N VAL A 247 7.38 6.91 -16.37
CA VAL A 247 6.85 7.61 -15.19
C VAL A 247 7.75 8.77 -14.76
N TYR A 248 9.05 8.74 -15.08
CA TYR A 248 10.00 9.80 -14.72
C TYR A 248 10.31 10.83 -15.82
N LYS A 249 9.49 10.88 -16.89
CA LYS A 249 9.55 11.97 -17.88
C LYS A 249 9.10 13.33 -17.33
N GLY A 250 8.18 13.30 -16.36
CA GLY A 250 7.63 14.47 -15.69
C GLY A 250 6.52 14.09 -14.70
N PRO A 251 6.17 14.97 -13.75
CA PRO A 251 5.12 14.70 -12.76
C PRO A 251 3.76 14.33 -13.37
N GLU A 252 3.42 14.90 -14.53
CA GLU A 252 2.20 14.60 -15.28
C GLU A 252 2.16 13.17 -15.82
N TYR A 253 3.32 12.61 -16.20
CA TYR A 253 3.42 11.22 -16.67
C TYR A 253 3.30 10.25 -15.50
N PHE A 254 3.97 10.55 -14.38
CA PHE A 254 3.81 9.81 -13.14
C PHE A 254 2.35 9.76 -12.69
N LEU A 255 1.70 10.93 -12.61
CA LEU A 255 0.30 11.02 -12.19
C LEU A 255 -0.66 10.32 -13.15
N ALA A 256 -0.44 10.41 -14.47
CA ALA A 256 -1.25 9.69 -15.42
C ALA A 256 -1.18 8.17 -15.20
N ASP A 257 0.01 7.63 -14.90
CA ASP A 257 0.22 6.21 -14.64
C ASP A 257 -0.40 5.78 -13.29
N VAL A 258 -0.28 6.62 -12.26
CA VAL A 258 -0.97 6.43 -10.96
C VAL A 258 -2.48 6.42 -11.13
N LYS A 259 -3.06 7.40 -11.83
CA LYS A 259 -4.52 7.49 -12.05
C LYS A 259 -5.04 6.29 -12.84
N LYS A 260 -4.27 5.80 -13.81
CA LYS A 260 -4.63 4.59 -14.55
C LYS A 260 -4.70 3.36 -13.64
N ALA A 261 -3.73 3.18 -12.74
CA ALA A 261 -3.78 2.10 -11.75
C ALA A 261 -4.94 2.29 -10.76
N GLU A 262 -5.23 3.53 -10.35
CA GLU A 262 -6.34 3.85 -9.46
C GLU A 262 -7.70 3.46 -10.04
N GLU A 263 -7.93 3.67 -11.34
CA GLU A 263 -9.17 3.21 -12.00
C GLU A 263 -9.35 1.69 -11.92
N ILE A 264 -8.26 0.92 -12.05
CA ILE A 264 -8.32 -0.55 -11.94
C ILE A 264 -8.66 -0.95 -10.51
N ILE A 265 -8.04 -0.31 -9.52
CA ILE A 265 -8.33 -0.55 -8.11
C ILE A 265 -9.81 -0.24 -7.82
N TYR A 266 -10.27 0.93 -8.24
CA TYR A 266 -11.65 1.35 -8.02
C TYR A 266 -12.67 0.41 -8.67
N ASN A 267 -12.43 -0.01 -9.91
CA ASN A 267 -13.32 -0.92 -10.62
C ASN A 267 -13.31 -2.35 -10.04
N THR A 268 -12.23 -2.75 -9.36
CA THR A 268 -12.09 -4.11 -8.80
C THR A 268 -12.62 -4.21 -7.37
N ILE A 269 -12.28 -3.24 -6.50
CA ILE A 269 -12.55 -3.30 -5.06
C ILE A 269 -13.29 -2.07 -4.51
N GLY A 270 -13.64 -1.09 -5.35
CA GLY A 270 -14.51 0.03 -4.98
C GLY A 270 -13.87 1.14 -4.15
N ILE A 271 -12.53 1.13 -3.99
CA ILE A 271 -11.79 2.16 -3.25
C ILE A 271 -10.78 2.89 -4.14
N ARG A 272 -10.36 4.08 -3.70
CA ARG A 272 -9.25 4.84 -4.31
C ARG A 272 -8.17 5.06 -3.25
N PRO A 273 -7.07 4.27 -3.30
CA PRO A 273 -5.98 4.43 -2.34
C PRO A 273 -5.39 5.83 -2.37
N LEU A 274 -5.14 6.38 -1.19
CA LEU A 274 -4.49 7.68 -1.03
C LEU A 274 -2.97 7.56 -0.86
N ILE A 275 -2.44 6.35 -0.70
CA ILE A 275 -0.99 6.11 -0.59
C ILE A 275 -0.43 5.59 -1.92
N VAL A 276 0.70 6.14 -2.31
CA VAL A 276 1.44 5.82 -3.53
C VAL A 276 2.88 5.53 -3.15
N ARG A 277 3.49 4.51 -3.76
CA ARG A 277 4.93 4.29 -3.69
C ARG A 277 5.51 4.37 -5.10
N ALA A 278 6.59 5.12 -5.26
CA ALA A 278 7.23 5.32 -6.56
C ALA A 278 8.09 4.09 -6.94
N PRO A 279 8.08 3.61 -8.20
CA PRO A 279 8.97 2.56 -8.70
C PRO A 279 10.45 2.86 -8.42
N GLY A 280 11.11 2.03 -7.60
CA GLY A 280 12.51 2.25 -7.18
C GLY A 280 12.70 3.30 -6.08
N GLY A 281 11.62 3.82 -5.49
CA GLY A 281 11.64 4.83 -4.44
C GLY A 281 11.86 6.26 -4.96
N THR A 282 11.74 7.24 -4.07
CA THR A 282 11.85 8.65 -4.46
C THR A 282 13.29 9.14 -4.68
N VAL A 283 14.30 8.47 -4.08
CA VAL A 283 15.71 8.87 -4.19
C VAL A 283 16.19 8.75 -5.63
N GLY A 284 16.74 9.84 -6.18
CA GLY A 284 17.28 9.88 -7.54
C GLY A 284 16.23 9.97 -8.65
N HIS A 285 14.93 9.88 -8.31
CA HIS A 285 13.83 9.90 -9.26
C HIS A 285 12.90 11.10 -9.08
N PHE A 286 12.63 11.48 -7.84
CA PHE A 286 11.77 12.60 -7.51
C PHE A 286 12.56 13.90 -7.31
N ASN A 287 11.91 14.99 -7.67
CA ASN A 287 12.26 16.35 -7.28
C ASN A 287 11.00 17.03 -6.71
N ILE A 288 11.14 18.29 -6.28
CA ILE A 288 10.04 19.05 -5.65
C ILE A 288 8.78 19.11 -6.50
N LYS A 289 8.89 19.11 -7.84
CA LYS A 289 7.71 19.15 -8.72
C LYS A 289 6.89 17.88 -8.64
N TYR A 290 7.53 16.71 -8.47
CA TYR A 290 6.82 15.45 -8.28
C TYR A 290 6.08 15.45 -6.93
N PHE A 291 6.74 15.84 -5.85
CA PHE A 291 6.10 15.93 -4.53
C PHE A 291 4.91 16.88 -4.53
N ASN A 292 5.06 18.08 -5.12
CA ASN A 292 3.96 19.04 -5.23
C ASN A 292 2.80 18.48 -6.06
N ALA A 293 3.08 17.81 -7.18
CA ALA A 293 2.03 17.27 -8.05
C ALA A 293 1.26 16.13 -7.37
N VAL A 294 1.96 15.21 -6.71
CA VAL A 294 1.39 14.09 -5.95
C VAL A 294 0.53 14.61 -4.79
N ASP A 295 1.07 15.52 -3.97
CA ASP A 295 0.32 16.08 -2.84
C ASP A 295 -0.87 16.93 -3.32
N ALA A 296 -0.74 17.66 -4.42
CA ALA A 296 -1.83 18.48 -4.98
C ALA A 296 -3.06 17.65 -5.38
N GLU A 297 -2.85 16.39 -5.78
CA GLU A 297 -3.87 15.38 -6.07
C GLU A 297 -4.41 14.65 -4.83
N GLY A 298 -3.84 14.92 -3.64
CA GLY A 298 -4.28 14.36 -2.36
C GLY A 298 -3.53 13.11 -1.93
N TYR A 299 -2.63 12.60 -2.75
CA TYR A 299 -1.84 11.40 -2.44
C TYR A 299 -0.77 11.66 -1.39
N LEU A 300 -0.43 10.61 -0.65
CA LEU A 300 0.74 10.49 0.20
C LEU A 300 1.77 9.60 -0.47
N MET A 301 3.00 10.09 -0.56
CA MET A 301 4.13 9.27 -1.01
C MET A 301 4.65 8.46 0.18
N GLU A 302 4.88 7.17 -0.03
CA GLU A 302 5.40 6.24 0.97
C GLU A 302 6.67 5.55 0.45
N ASP A 303 7.79 5.84 1.08
CA ASP A 303 9.07 5.13 0.96
C ASP A 303 9.18 4.09 2.10
N TRP A 304 10.40 3.75 2.52
CA TRP A 304 10.70 2.77 3.56
C TRP A 304 11.94 3.17 4.36
N ASN A 305 12.23 2.50 5.48
CA ASN A 305 13.49 2.68 6.21
C ASN A 305 14.18 1.36 6.58
N VAL A 306 13.64 0.24 6.10
CA VAL A 306 14.27 -1.07 6.19
C VAL A 306 14.18 -1.72 4.81
N ASP A 307 15.32 -1.87 4.16
CA ASP A 307 15.47 -2.56 2.88
C ASP A 307 16.31 -3.83 3.08
N PRO A 308 15.69 -5.01 3.20
CA PRO A 308 16.41 -6.26 3.37
C PRO A 308 17.13 -6.71 2.09
N GLY A 309 16.91 -6.03 0.95
CA GLY A 309 17.55 -6.30 -0.32
C GLY A 309 17.09 -7.59 -0.96
N ASP A 310 15.83 -7.99 -0.78
CA ASP A 310 15.29 -9.24 -1.35
C ASP A 310 15.20 -9.21 -2.89
N THR A 311 15.33 -8.04 -3.50
CA THR A 311 15.47 -7.84 -4.96
C THR A 311 16.90 -7.77 -5.48
N ARG A 312 17.94 -7.86 -4.64
CA ARG A 312 19.35 -7.83 -5.09
C ARG A 312 19.74 -8.99 -6.00
N ALA A 313 18.97 -10.07 -5.98
CA ALA A 313 19.04 -11.17 -6.92
C ALA A 313 17.63 -11.74 -7.10
N ARG A 314 17.44 -12.66 -8.05
CA ARG A 314 16.18 -13.42 -8.16
C ARG A 314 15.86 -14.08 -6.81
N LEU A 315 16.79 -14.91 -6.30
CA LEU A 315 16.72 -15.56 -5.00
C LEU A 315 17.85 -15.08 -4.09
N VAL A 316 17.52 -14.31 -3.07
CA VAL A 316 18.43 -13.95 -1.97
C VAL A 316 18.16 -14.93 -0.82
N PRO A 317 19.18 -15.56 -0.18
CA PRO A 317 18.94 -16.50 0.90
C PRO A 317 18.05 -15.90 2.01
N ALA A 318 17.02 -16.63 2.45
CA ALA A 318 16.06 -16.16 3.45
C ALA A 318 16.74 -15.69 4.75
N GLU A 319 17.81 -16.38 5.15
CA GLU A 319 18.61 -16.01 6.32
C GLU A 319 19.33 -14.66 6.14
N GLN A 320 19.79 -14.35 4.92
CA GLN A 320 20.40 -13.06 4.63
C GLN A 320 19.37 -11.93 4.66
N ILE A 321 18.16 -12.16 4.14
CA ILE A 321 17.03 -11.22 4.22
C ILE A 321 16.74 -10.92 5.70
N LEU A 322 16.59 -11.96 6.53
CA LEU A 322 16.34 -11.84 7.98
C LEU A 322 17.44 -11.04 8.70
N GLN A 323 18.72 -11.37 8.45
CA GLN A 323 19.85 -10.66 9.06
C GLN A 323 19.91 -9.19 8.66
N ASN A 324 19.51 -8.87 7.43
CA ASN A 324 19.44 -7.48 6.98
C ASN A 324 18.31 -6.73 7.68
N VAL A 325 17.15 -7.36 7.93
CA VAL A 325 16.10 -6.79 8.77
C VAL A 325 16.62 -6.56 10.20
N GLU A 326 17.16 -7.59 10.85
CA GLU A 326 17.66 -7.52 12.23
C GLU A 326 18.65 -6.37 12.44
N ARG A 327 19.59 -6.19 11.50
CA ARG A 327 20.56 -5.08 11.55
C ARG A 327 19.88 -3.72 11.43
N GLN A 328 18.88 -3.60 10.55
CA GLN A 328 18.29 -2.32 10.20
C GLN A 328 17.19 -1.86 11.16
N ILE A 329 16.61 -2.74 11.98
CA ILE A 329 15.60 -2.37 12.98
C ILE A 329 16.21 -1.84 14.29
N GLN A 330 17.52 -1.99 14.49
CA GLN A 330 18.19 -1.59 15.75
C GLN A 330 18.00 -0.10 16.05
N GLY A 331 17.57 0.20 17.28
CA GLY A 331 17.34 1.57 17.75
C GLY A 331 16.12 2.27 17.14
N LYS A 332 15.34 1.61 16.28
CA LYS A 332 14.14 2.20 15.67
C LYS A 332 12.89 1.85 16.47
N ASN A 333 12.02 2.85 16.62
CA ASN A 333 10.66 2.63 17.14
C ASN A 333 9.63 2.49 16.01
N ARG A 334 9.98 2.88 14.79
CA ARG A 334 9.10 2.77 13.62
C ARG A 334 9.87 2.17 12.45
N VAL A 335 9.36 1.08 11.90
CA VAL A 335 9.98 0.38 10.77
C VAL A 335 8.97 0.14 9.66
N VAL A 336 9.27 0.66 8.47
CA VAL A 336 8.55 0.36 7.23
C VAL A 336 9.47 -0.52 6.41
N ILE A 337 9.09 -1.78 6.25
CA ILE A 337 9.92 -2.83 5.66
C ILE A 337 9.49 -3.05 4.22
N LEU A 338 10.42 -2.81 3.29
CA LEU A 338 10.23 -3.11 1.87
C LEU A 338 10.48 -4.60 1.61
N LEU A 339 9.46 -5.31 1.13
CA LEU A 339 9.54 -6.66 0.61
C LEU A 339 8.87 -6.66 -0.77
N HIS A 340 9.05 -7.72 -1.55
CA HIS A 340 8.46 -7.79 -2.90
C HIS A 340 7.57 -9.03 -3.06
N ASP A 341 6.35 -8.79 -3.52
CA ASP A 341 5.44 -9.82 -4.03
C ASP A 341 5.67 -9.95 -5.54
N LEU A 342 6.73 -10.68 -5.92
CA LEU A 342 7.19 -10.80 -7.31
C LEU A 342 7.53 -12.25 -7.63
N VAL A 343 7.39 -12.64 -8.91
CA VAL A 343 7.81 -13.96 -9.39
C VAL A 343 9.28 -14.24 -9.03
N GLY A 344 9.53 -15.42 -8.47
CA GLY A 344 10.88 -15.83 -8.07
C GLY A 344 11.33 -15.30 -6.71
N LYS A 345 10.40 -14.84 -5.86
CA LYS A 345 10.64 -14.40 -4.46
C LYS A 345 10.28 -15.44 -3.42
N GLU A 346 10.51 -16.72 -3.71
CA GLU A 346 10.24 -17.82 -2.78
C GLU A 346 10.98 -17.65 -1.45
N THR A 347 12.22 -17.14 -1.48
CA THR A 347 13.01 -16.92 -0.26
C THR A 347 12.53 -15.73 0.58
N THR A 348 11.86 -14.73 -0.01
CA THR A 348 11.15 -13.68 0.74
C THR A 348 10.01 -14.30 1.55
N ILE A 349 9.23 -15.19 0.91
CA ILE A 349 8.14 -15.94 1.54
C ILE A 349 8.69 -16.82 2.68
N GLU A 350 9.81 -17.50 2.47
CA GLU A 350 10.47 -18.32 3.50
C GLU A 350 10.99 -17.49 4.68
N ALA A 351 11.44 -16.25 4.43
CA ALA A 351 11.94 -15.35 5.48
C ALA A 351 10.81 -14.72 6.31
N LEU A 352 9.63 -14.53 5.72
CA LEU A 352 8.53 -13.74 6.31
C LEU A 352 8.12 -14.20 7.73
N PRO A 353 7.90 -15.50 8.03
CA PRO A 353 7.54 -15.93 9.39
C PRO A 353 8.63 -15.58 10.43
N LYS A 354 9.90 -15.73 10.05
CA LYS A 354 11.03 -15.40 10.93
C LYS A 354 11.19 -13.89 11.15
N ILE A 355 10.89 -13.09 10.12
CA ILE A 355 10.86 -11.61 10.25
C ILE A 355 9.77 -11.21 11.25
N ILE A 356 8.58 -11.80 11.13
CA ILE A 356 7.47 -11.54 12.05
C ILE A 356 7.84 -11.94 13.49
N GLU A 357 8.44 -13.13 13.68
CA GLU A 357 8.92 -13.59 14.98
C GLU A 357 9.95 -12.62 15.59
N LEU A 358 10.94 -12.20 14.80
CA LEU A 358 11.96 -11.23 15.19
C LEU A 358 11.33 -9.90 15.64
N LEU A 359 10.40 -9.35 14.86
CA LEU A 359 9.75 -8.08 15.18
C LEU A 359 8.95 -8.16 16.49
N ARG A 360 8.22 -9.27 16.72
CA ARG A 360 7.52 -9.50 17.99
C ARG A 360 8.49 -9.59 19.16
N LYS A 361 9.60 -10.33 18.98
CA LYS A 361 10.65 -10.46 20.01
C LYS A 361 11.28 -9.11 20.36
N GLU A 362 11.43 -8.23 19.38
CA GLU A 362 11.92 -6.85 19.55
C GLU A 362 10.83 -5.86 20.03
N GLY A 363 9.63 -6.35 20.35
CA GLY A 363 8.55 -5.58 20.95
C GLY A 363 7.79 -4.67 19.98
N PHE A 364 7.82 -4.94 18.67
CA PHE A 364 7.02 -4.21 17.70
C PHE A 364 5.57 -4.72 17.67
N SER A 365 4.64 -3.77 17.65
CA SER A 365 3.26 -3.96 17.20
C SER A 365 3.18 -3.78 15.69
N PHE A 366 2.15 -4.35 15.07
CA PHE A 366 1.99 -4.33 13.62
C PHE A 366 0.87 -3.39 13.20
N GLY A 367 1.07 -2.70 12.08
CA GLY A 367 0.07 -1.85 11.45
C GLY A 367 0.14 -1.94 9.93
N VAL A 368 -0.83 -1.30 9.29
CA VAL A 368 -0.83 -1.06 7.85
C VAL A 368 -0.66 0.43 7.58
N LEU A 369 -0.07 0.80 6.45
CA LEU A 369 0.02 2.20 6.04
C LEU A 369 -1.35 2.69 5.56
N GLY A 370 -1.55 4.01 5.59
CA GLY A 370 -2.82 4.62 5.26
C GLY A 370 -2.76 6.15 5.31
N PRO A 371 -3.84 6.84 4.89
CA PRO A 371 -3.89 8.31 4.84
C PRO A 371 -3.75 9.00 6.21
N ASP A 372 -3.98 8.25 7.28
CA ASP A 372 -3.95 8.65 8.68
C ASP A 372 -2.72 8.12 9.44
N VAL A 373 -1.79 7.46 8.74
CA VAL A 373 -0.50 7.01 9.28
C VAL A 373 0.59 7.95 8.79
N LEU A 374 1.55 8.28 9.66
CA LEU A 374 2.63 9.20 9.34
C LEU A 374 3.48 8.63 8.18
N PRO A 375 3.56 9.30 7.01
CA PRO A 375 4.24 8.73 5.86
C PRO A 375 5.75 8.79 6.04
N MET A 376 6.44 7.87 5.38
CA MET A 376 7.89 7.88 5.28
C MET A 376 8.30 8.41 3.91
N VAL A 377 9.11 9.47 3.86
CA VAL A 377 9.62 10.00 2.59
C VAL A 377 11.12 10.22 2.71
N PHE A 378 11.88 9.83 1.68
CA PHE A 378 13.31 10.04 1.68
C PHE A 378 13.71 11.51 1.51
N THR A 379 14.72 11.93 2.27
CA THR A 379 15.28 13.28 2.24
C THR A 379 15.81 13.70 0.88
N ALA A 380 16.46 12.78 0.15
CA ALA A 380 17.21 13.12 -1.06
C ALA A 380 16.32 13.59 -2.22
N GLY A 381 15.03 13.27 -2.21
CA GLY A 381 14.08 13.77 -3.21
C GLY A 381 13.74 15.27 -3.05
N LEU A 382 14.05 15.87 -1.91
CA LEU A 382 13.69 17.26 -1.58
C LEU A 382 14.83 18.26 -1.81
N GLN A 383 16.01 17.77 -2.17
CA GLN A 383 17.24 18.57 -2.29
C GLN A 383 17.56 19.03 -3.72
N ASN A 384 16.77 18.60 -4.72
CA ASN A 384 17.05 18.79 -6.15
C ASN A 384 16.03 19.68 -6.88
#